data_AF-A0A4P6FFE1-F1
#
_entry.id   AF-A0A4P6FFE1-F1
#
_cell.length_a   1.000
_cell.length_b   1.000
_cell.length_c   1.000
_cell.angle_alpha   90.00
_cell.angle_beta   90.00
_cell.angle_gamma   90.00
#
_symmetry.space_group_name_H-M   'P 1'
#
loop_
_entity.id
_entity.type
_entity.pdbx_description
1 polymer ?
#
loop_
_entity_poly.entity_id
_entity_poly.type
_entity_poly.pdbx_seq_one_letter_code
_entity_poly.pdbx_strand_id
1 'polypeptide(L)'
;MAVHRQLGAAEADPEEIFESWLGDGDYATCLHSFRETVLDEFDAVLELGYDDAARITEQLIHYAELRPAVLDQHPYWNGMFARRNAPAVHEMTDRWFDHVLRYSRRDQLSANFVFSEASIDLRVVDEDTNDSVSHQWPAGVGRKTHKTLASRKRSGPLLAEIRRLRLEIAELKRVLADARLVEDAKLRAYIQELESKLVYARSRHAAAVRIFGPRTVAFASRVRTAVRRIVSPGRDSRQK
;
A
#
# COMPACT_ATOMS: atom_id res chain seq x y z
N MET A 1 -20.81 13.83 50.64
CA MET A 1 -19.84 12.86 50.06
C MET A 1 -20.20 12.68 48.60
N ALA A 2 -19.55 13.44 47.71
CA ALA A 2 -19.74 13.29 46.27
C ALA A 2 -18.94 12.07 45.82
N VAL A 3 -19.64 11.04 45.34
CA VAL A 3 -19.01 9.90 44.67
C VAL A 3 -18.50 10.41 43.33
N HIS A 4 -17.20 10.63 43.23
CA HIS A 4 -16.51 10.88 41.97
C HIS A 4 -16.69 9.61 41.12
N ARG A 5 -17.71 9.61 40.27
CA ARG A 5 -17.91 8.56 39.27
C ARG A 5 -16.83 8.78 38.22
N GLN A 6 -15.82 7.92 38.22
CA GLN A 6 -14.82 7.83 37.15
C GLN A 6 -15.57 7.34 35.90
N LEU A 7 -16.19 8.27 35.17
CA LEU A 7 -16.84 8.00 33.90
C LEU A 7 -15.76 7.85 32.83
N GLY A 8 -16.02 6.95 31.87
CA GLY A 8 -15.07 6.44 30.89
C GLY A 8 -14.59 7.47 29.85
N ALA A 9 -14.07 6.95 28.75
CA ALA A 9 -13.25 7.61 27.73
C ALA A 9 -13.75 8.94 27.11
N ALA A 10 -14.95 9.45 27.43
CA ALA A 10 -15.46 10.71 26.89
C ALA A 10 -15.03 11.90 27.74
N GLU A 11 -14.47 12.94 27.10
CA GLU A 11 -13.98 14.16 27.77
C GLU A 11 -14.93 15.37 27.63
N ALA A 12 -15.90 15.31 26.69
CA ALA A 12 -16.90 16.36 26.45
C ALA A 12 -18.32 15.97 26.94
N ASP A 13 -19.24 16.96 26.99
CA ASP A 13 -20.64 16.73 27.32
C ASP A 13 -21.29 15.79 26.28
N PRO A 14 -21.91 14.67 26.71
CA PRO A 14 -22.61 13.78 25.79
C PRO A 14 -23.62 14.49 24.88
N GLU A 15 -24.34 15.51 25.35
CA GLU A 15 -25.32 16.22 24.51
C GLU A 15 -24.63 16.94 23.34
N GLU A 16 -23.51 17.61 23.59
CA GLU A 16 -22.71 18.30 22.57
C GLU A 16 -22.11 17.31 21.56
N ILE A 17 -21.63 16.15 22.03
CA ILE A 17 -21.13 15.06 21.17
C ILE A 17 -22.26 14.56 20.27
N PHE A 18 -23.46 14.30 20.82
CA PHE A 18 -24.59 13.81 20.04
C PHE A 18 -25.01 14.81 18.96
N GLU A 19 -25.13 16.10 19.28
CA GLU A 19 -25.50 17.13 18.30
C GLU A 19 -24.44 17.27 17.20
N SER A 20 -23.16 17.33 17.56
CA SER A 20 -22.06 17.53 16.60
C SER A 20 -21.81 16.31 15.71
N TRP A 21 -21.87 15.10 16.28
CA TRP A 21 -21.61 13.87 15.56
C TRP A 21 -22.78 13.45 14.71
N LEU A 22 -23.99 13.42 15.26
CA LEU A 22 -25.16 12.85 14.61
C LEU A 22 -25.80 13.85 13.63
N GLY A 23 -25.92 15.12 14.02
CA GLY A 23 -26.64 16.12 13.23
C GLY A 23 -28.03 15.63 12.81
N ASP A 24 -28.28 15.61 11.50
CA ASP A 24 -29.50 15.07 10.90
C ASP A 24 -29.43 13.56 10.59
N GLY A 25 -28.24 12.95 10.62
CA GLY A 25 -28.02 11.54 10.27
C GLY A 25 -28.59 10.53 11.28
N ASP A 26 -28.57 9.25 10.92
CA ASP A 26 -29.11 8.15 11.73
C ASP A 26 -28.05 7.47 12.59
N TYR A 27 -26.81 7.44 12.11
CA TYR A 27 -25.67 6.84 12.79
C TYR A 27 -24.40 7.63 12.46
N ALA A 28 -23.53 7.82 13.44
CA ALA A 28 -22.27 8.53 13.29
C ALA A 28 -21.12 7.77 13.94
N THR A 29 -20.00 7.65 13.22
CA THR A 29 -18.77 6.98 13.68
C THR A 29 -17.55 7.60 13.01
N CYS A 30 -16.34 7.26 13.45
CA CYS A 30 -15.10 7.76 12.85
C CYS A 30 -14.48 6.75 11.89
N LEU A 31 -13.54 7.22 11.07
CA LEU A 31 -12.65 6.35 10.31
C LEU A 31 -11.50 5.83 11.19
N HIS A 32 -10.95 4.69 10.80
CA HIS A 32 -9.81 4.10 11.48
C HIS A 32 -8.51 4.85 11.15
N SER A 33 -7.84 5.42 12.15
CA SER A 33 -6.62 6.21 11.93
C SER A 33 -5.42 5.45 11.34
N PHE A 34 -5.36 4.11 11.44
CA PHE A 34 -4.16 3.32 11.10
C PHE A 34 -4.27 2.41 9.87
N ARG A 35 -5.43 2.37 9.21
CA ARG A 35 -5.69 1.42 8.12
C ARG A 35 -6.26 2.18 6.95
N GLU A 36 -5.70 1.97 5.77
CA GLU A 36 -6.18 2.60 4.55
C GLU A 36 -7.40 1.86 4.00
N THR A 37 -7.41 0.53 4.09
CA THR A 37 -8.51 -0.29 3.59
C THR A 37 -9.00 -1.33 4.59
N VAL A 38 -10.26 -1.75 4.45
CA VAL A 38 -10.85 -2.86 5.20
C VAL A 38 -9.99 -4.12 5.04
N LEU A 39 -9.46 -4.35 3.85
CA LEU A 39 -8.57 -5.49 3.62
C LEU A 39 -7.26 -5.41 4.41
N ASP A 40 -6.69 -4.22 4.57
CA ASP A 40 -5.50 -4.05 5.42
C ASP A 40 -5.81 -4.37 6.89
N GLU A 41 -7.04 -4.11 7.36
CA GLU A 41 -7.46 -4.52 8.70
C GLU A 41 -7.62 -6.04 8.80
N PHE A 42 -8.16 -6.72 7.78
CA PHE A 42 -8.17 -8.19 7.73
C PHE A 42 -6.75 -8.78 7.86
N ASP A 43 -5.79 -8.26 7.09
CA ASP A 43 -4.40 -8.70 7.13
C ASP A 43 -3.76 -8.44 8.50
N ALA A 44 -4.01 -7.28 9.09
CA ALA A 44 -3.49 -6.94 10.41
C ALA A 44 -4.05 -7.85 11.52
N VAL A 45 -5.35 -8.15 11.51
CA VAL A 45 -5.98 -9.03 12.49
C VAL A 45 -5.42 -10.45 12.40
N LEU A 46 -5.20 -10.94 11.17
CA LEU A 46 -4.56 -12.23 10.91
C LEU A 46 -3.11 -12.26 11.41
N GLU A 47 -2.33 -11.22 11.12
CA GLU A 47 -0.92 -11.12 11.54
C GLU A 47 -0.77 -11.06 13.06
N LEU A 48 -1.62 -10.26 13.71
CA LEU A 48 -1.58 -10.05 15.16
C LEU A 48 -2.16 -11.24 15.95
N GLY A 49 -2.87 -12.16 15.28
CA GLY A 49 -3.51 -13.32 15.89
C GLY A 49 -4.61 -12.94 16.87
N TYR A 50 -5.41 -11.93 16.51
CA TYR A 50 -6.47 -11.41 17.38
C TYR A 50 -7.73 -12.28 17.41
N ASP A 51 -7.91 -13.16 16.41
CA ASP A 51 -9.03 -14.09 16.33
C ASP A 51 -8.66 -15.38 15.57
N ASP A 52 -9.62 -16.28 15.38
CA ASP A 52 -9.44 -17.50 14.59
C ASP A 52 -9.26 -17.21 13.10
N ALA A 53 -8.12 -17.63 12.54
CA ALA A 53 -7.75 -17.36 11.16
C ALA A 53 -8.73 -17.98 10.14
N ALA A 54 -9.32 -19.14 10.44
CA ALA A 54 -10.25 -19.79 9.53
C ALA A 54 -11.57 -19.00 9.44
N ARG A 55 -12.07 -18.47 10.56
CA ARG A 55 -13.26 -17.60 10.58
C ARG A 55 -13.03 -16.27 9.90
N ILE A 56 -11.89 -15.62 10.14
CA ILE A 56 -11.53 -14.38 9.45
C ILE A 56 -11.45 -14.63 7.93
N THR A 57 -10.86 -15.75 7.53
CA THR A 57 -10.76 -16.14 6.11
C THR A 57 -12.13 -16.39 5.48
N GLU A 58 -13.01 -17.11 6.18
CA GLU A 58 -14.40 -17.33 5.76
C GLU A 58 -15.13 -15.99 5.54
N GLN A 59 -14.98 -15.05 6.48
CA GLN A 59 -15.57 -13.71 6.40
C GLN A 59 -15.05 -12.92 5.20
N LEU A 60 -13.74 -12.94 4.96
CA LEU A 60 -13.13 -12.24 3.84
C LEU A 60 -13.62 -12.79 2.50
N ILE A 61 -13.71 -14.12 2.35
CA ILE A 61 -14.23 -14.75 1.13
C ILE A 61 -15.69 -14.34 0.92
N HIS A 62 -16.51 -14.43 1.97
CA HIS A 62 -17.92 -14.04 1.91
C HIS A 62 -18.09 -12.59 1.42
N TYR A 63 -17.31 -11.64 1.94
CA TYR A 63 -17.41 -10.24 1.53
C TYR A 63 -16.84 -9.99 0.13
N ALA A 64 -15.76 -10.68 -0.24
CA ALA A 64 -15.19 -10.60 -1.58
C ALA A 64 -16.16 -11.11 -2.66
N GLU A 65 -17.00 -12.10 -2.34
CA GLU A 65 -17.98 -12.64 -3.27
C GLU A 65 -19.21 -11.75 -3.42
N LEU A 66 -19.75 -11.23 -2.31
CA LEU A 66 -21.00 -10.47 -2.34
C LEU A 66 -20.81 -8.98 -2.65
N ARG A 67 -19.79 -8.35 -2.06
CA ARG A 67 -19.59 -6.89 -2.13
C ARG A 67 -18.10 -6.53 -2.15
N PRO A 68 -17.33 -6.93 -3.19
CA PRO A 68 -15.88 -6.75 -3.22
C PRO A 68 -15.42 -5.30 -3.02
N ALA A 69 -16.21 -4.32 -3.46
CA ALA A 69 -15.88 -2.90 -3.33
C ALA A 69 -15.71 -2.44 -1.86
N VAL A 70 -16.34 -3.11 -0.88
CA VAL A 70 -16.19 -2.74 0.53
C VAL A 70 -14.78 -3.02 1.07
N LEU A 71 -14.06 -3.96 0.44
CA LEU A 71 -12.71 -4.32 0.87
C LEU A 71 -11.68 -3.22 0.57
N ASP A 72 -11.98 -2.34 -0.37
CA ASP A 72 -11.14 -1.20 -0.76
C ASP A 72 -11.55 0.11 -0.05
N GLN A 73 -12.59 0.08 0.78
CA GLN A 73 -13.03 1.25 1.55
C GLN A 73 -12.18 1.45 2.80
N HIS A 74 -12.13 2.69 3.30
CA HIS A 74 -11.52 3.01 4.59
C HIS A 74 -12.34 2.38 5.73
N PRO A 75 -11.75 1.58 6.64
CA PRO A 75 -12.50 0.93 7.70
C PRO A 75 -12.97 1.92 8.76
N TYR A 76 -14.14 1.66 9.34
CA TYR A 76 -14.65 2.45 10.46
C TYR A 76 -14.01 2.06 11.79
N TRP A 77 -13.75 3.05 12.64
CA TRP A 77 -13.39 2.86 14.04
C TRP A 77 -14.63 3.01 14.92
N ASN A 78 -15.25 1.89 15.28
CA ASN A 78 -16.50 1.89 16.05
C ASN A 78 -16.28 1.84 17.58
N GLY A 79 -15.12 2.31 18.06
CA GLY A 79 -14.87 2.41 19.50
C GLY A 79 -15.77 3.45 20.19
N MET A 80 -16.27 4.41 19.41
CA MET A 80 -17.25 5.41 19.81
C MET A 80 -18.18 5.68 18.62
N PHE A 81 -19.48 5.82 18.89
CA PHE A 81 -20.48 6.14 17.87
C PHE A 81 -21.70 6.80 18.51
N ALA A 82 -22.40 7.63 17.73
CA ALA A 82 -23.70 8.19 18.07
C ALA A 82 -24.77 7.57 17.16
N ARG A 83 -25.97 7.33 17.68
CA ARG A 83 -27.05 6.74 16.87
C ARG A 83 -28.42 7.21 17.30
N ARG A 84 -29.33 7.32 16.33
CA ARG A 84 -30.76 7.48 16.61
C ARG A 84 -31.36 6.16 17.10
N ASN A 85 -32.38 6.28 17.93
CA ASN A 85 -33.24 5.17 18.30
C ASN A 85 -34.32 4.98 17.22
N ALA A 86 -33.93 4.42 16.07
CA ALA A 86 -34.80 4.20 14.92
C ALA A 86 -34.81 2.72 14.51
N PRO A 87 -35.93 2.19 13.98
CA PRO A 87 -36.03 0.79 13.57
C PRO A 87 -34.95 0.35 12.57
N ALA A 88 -34.63 1.18 11.58
CA ALA A 88 -33.59 0.88 10.58
C ALA A 88 -32.19 0.75 11.20
N VAL A 89 -31.88 1.60 12.19
CA VAL A 89 -30.62 1.52 12.93
C VAL A 89 -30.56 0.23 13.75
N HIS A 90 -31.67 -0.19 14.36
CA HIS A 90 -31.73 -1.45 15.10
C HIS A 90 -31.46 -2.65 14.22
N GLU A 91 -32.14 -2.72 13.08
CA GLU A 91 -31.95 -3.77 12.10
C GLU A 91 -30.50 -3.85 11.60
N MET A 92 -29.87 -2.70 11.36
CA MET A 92 -28.45 -2.64 11.02
C MET A 92 -27.56 -3.15 12.18
N THR A 93 -27.78 -2.68 13.40
CA THR A 93 -26.95 -3.08 14.55
C THR A 93 -27.10 -4.55 14.89
N ASP A 94 -28.30 -5.13 14.71
CA ASP A 94 -28.56 -6.56 14.90
C ASP A 94 -27.78 -7.39 13.87
N ARG A 95 -27.85 -7.01 12.58
CA ARG A 95 -27.03 -7.65 11.53
C ARG A 95 -25.53 -7.53 11.80
N TRP A 96 -25.10 -6.36 12.26
CA TRP A 96 -23.69 -6.14 12.59
C TRP A 96 -23.24 -7.05 13.72
N PHE A 97 -24.09 -7.20 14.75
CA PHE A 97 -23.84 -8.12 15.85
C PHE A 97 -23.86 -9.59 15.40
N ASP A 98 -24.76 -9.98 14.49
CA ASP A 98 -24.77 -11.32 13.90
C ASP A 98 -23.44 -11.65 13.19
N HIS A 99 -22.87 -10.67 12.47
CA HIS A 99 -21.57 -10.83 11.81
C HIS A 99 -20.44 -10.97 12.83
N VAL A 100 -20.48 -10.21 13.93
CA VAL A 100 -19.52 -10.32 15.04
C VAL A 100 -19.59 -11.71 15.69
N LEU A 101 -20.80 -12.24 15.90
CA LEU A 101 -21.00 -13.57 16.49
C LEU A 101 -20.62 -14.71 15.54
N ARG A 102 -20.88 -14.55 14.24
CA ARG A 102 -20.62 -15.58 13.23
C ARG A 102 -19.14 -15.70 12.89
N TYR A 103 -18.45 -14.56 12.74
CA TYR A 103 -17.12 -14.52 12.16
C TYR A 103 -16.05 -14.15 13.19
N SER A 104 -15.98 -12.87 13.56
CA SER A 104 -14.91 -12.35 14.40
C SER A 104 -15.42 -11.32 15.38
N ARG A 105 -14.88 -11.35 16.60
CA ARG A 105 -15.11 -10.32 17.61
C ARG A 105 -14.52 -8.95 17.22
N ARG A 106 -13.71 -8.88 16.16
CA ARG A 106 -13.18 -7.64 15.61
C ARG A 106 -14.24 -7.01 14.70
N ASP A 107 -15.12 -6.26 15.34
CA ASP A 107 -16.25 -5.53 14.78
C ASP A 107 -15.91 -4.62 13.58
N GLN A 108 -14.69 -4.08 13.54
CA GLN A 108 -14.17 -3.29 12.41
C GLN A 108 -14.13 -4.07 11.08
N LEU A 109 -14.01 -5.40 11.12
CA LEU A 109 -13.99 -6.23 9.92
C LEU A 109 -15.35 -6.27 9.20
N SER A 110 -16.46 -6.14 9.94
CA SER A 110 -17.82 -6.27 9.42
C SER A 110 -18.56 -4.96 9.19
N ALA A 111 -18.08 -3.85 9.77
CA ALA A 111 -18.79 -2.57 9.78
C ALA A 111 -19.12 -2.06 8.36
N ASN A 112 -18.10 -1.89 7.51
CA ASN A 112 -18.29 -1.39 6.14
C ASN A 112 -19.26 -2.27 5.33
N PHE A 113 -19.18 -3.59 5.47
CA PHE A 113 -20.08 -4.51 4.79
C PHE A 113 -21.52 -4.24 5.21
N VAL A 114 -21.81 -4.26 6.51
CA VAL A 114 -23.18 -4.12 7.04
C VAL A 114 -23.74 -2.72 6.79
N PHE A 115 -22.93 -1.68 6.95
CA PHE A 115 -23.35 -0.30 6.67
C PHE A 115 -23.68 -0.11 5.18
N SER A 116 -22.96 -0.78 4.27
CA SER A 116 -23.29 -0.74 2.84
C SER A 116 -24.63 -1.42 2.49
N GLU A 117 -25.15 -2.30 3.36
CA GLU A 117 -26.45 -2.95 3.17
C GLU A 117 -27.60 -2.20 3.84
N ALA A 118 -27.27 -1.36 4.82
CA ALA A 118 -28.24 -0.64 5.61
C ALA A 118 -28.79 0.56 4.83
N SER A 119 -30.10 0.76 4.94
CA SER A 119 -30.76 1.97 4.45
C SER A 119 -30.81 3.02 5.56
N ILE A 120 -29.64 3.49 5.99
CA ILE A 120 -29.49 4.53 7.01
C ILE A 120 -28.63 5.68 6.48
N ASP A 121 -28.83 6.88 7.02
CA ASP A 121 -27.90 7.99 6.78
C ASP A 121 -26.69 7.88 7.72
N LEU A 122 -25.58 7.38 7.18
CA LEU A 122 -24.32 7.21 7.90
C LEU A 122 -23.48 8.49 7.78
N ARG A 123 -23.18 9.11 8.92
CA ARG A 123 -22.30 10.24 9.04
C ARG A 123 -20.91 9.80 9.48
N VAL A 124 -19.89 10.26 8.77
CA VAL A 124 -18.49 10.05 9.13
C VAL A 124 -17.98 11.29 9.86
N VAL A 125 -17.51 11.09 11.08
CA VAL A 125 -16.92 12.16 11.89
C VAL A 125 -15.42 12.20 11.62
N ASP A 126 -14.94 13.40 11.26
CA ASP A 126 -13.53 13.67 10.98
C ASP A 126 -12.80 14.02 12.29
N GLU A 127 -12.64 13.02 13.16
CA GLU A 127 -11.86 13.11 14.39
C GLU A 127 -10.81 11.98 14.41
N ASP A 128 -9.57 12.32 14.80
CA ASP A 128 -8.55 11.31 15.00
C ASP A 128 -8.84 10.49 16.27
N THR A 129 -8.67 9.18 16.17
CA THR A 129 -8.96 8.26 17.27
C THR A 129 -8.01 8.42 18.48
N ASN A 130 -6.78 8.89 18.30
CA ASN A 130 -5.82 9.09 19.41
C ASN A 130 -5.75 10.53 19.90
N ASP A 131 -6.12 11.49 19.06
CA ASP A 131 -6.07 12.93 19.35
C ASP A 131 -7.46 13.55 19.06
N SER A 132 -8.42 13.22 19.93
CA SER A 132 -9.78 13.73 19.88
C SER A 132 -10.06 14.60 21.10
N VAL A 133 -10.79 15.70 20.87
CA VAL A 133 -11.35 16.55 21.93
C VAL A 133 -12.49 15.84 22.66
N SER A 134 -13.17 14.93 21.97
CA SER A 134 -14.35 14.22 22.45
C SER A 134 -14.00 13.03 23.33
N HIS A 135 -12.84 12.40 23.12
CA HIS A 135 -12.44 11.19 23.84
C HIS A 135 -10.93 10.93 23.94
N GLN A 136 -10.54 10.18 24.97
CA GLN A 136 -9.19 9.68 25.15
C GLN A 136 -9.09 8.19 24.83
N TRP A 137 -8.27 7.83 23.84
CA TRP A 137 -7.97 6.44 23.52
C TRP A 137 -6.46 6.25 23.25
N PRO A 138 -5.82 5.16 23.74
CA PRO A 138 -6.40 4.06 24.54
C PRO A 138 -6.60 4.41 26.03
N ALA A 139 -7.84 4.27 26.51
CA ALA A 139 -8.16 4.41 27.92
C ALA A 139 -7.67 3.18 28.72
N GLY A 140 -6.48 3.28 29.30
CA GLY A 140 -5.89 2.26 30.18
C GLY A 140 -4.67 1.57 29.58
N VAL A 141 -3.49 2.11 29.87
CA VAL A 141 -2.19 1.50 29.57
C VAL A 141 -2.02 0.25 30.45
N GLY A 142 -2.17 -0.95 29.88
CA GLY A 142 -1.94 -2.22 30.59
C GLY A 142 -2.98 -3.32 30.43
N ARG A 143 -4.01 -3.15 29.57
CA ARG A 143 -4.93 -4.25 29.25
C ARG A 143 -4.18 -5.41 28.58
N LYS A 144 -4.23 -6.59 29.20
CA LYS A 144 -3.75 -7.83 28.58
C LYS A 144 -4.65 -8.14 27.38
N THR A 145 -4.16 -7.90 26.17
CA THR A 145 -4.81 -8.41 24.96
C THR A 145 -4.76 -9.94 25.00
N HIS A 146 -5.92 -10.59 25.15
CA HIS A 146 -6.03 -12.03 25.01
C HIS A 146 -5.81 -12.39 23.53
N LYS A 147 -4.55 -12.64 23.17
CA LYS A 147 -4.19 -13.25 21.88
C LYS A 147 -4.70 -14.68 21.90
N THR A 148 -5.48 -15.05 20.90
CA THR A 148 -5.96 -16.42 20.75
C THR A 148 -4.75 -17.31 20.49
N LEU A 149 -4.64 -18.44 21.20
CA LEU A 149 -3.63 -19.48 20.91
C LEU A 149 -3.95 -20.27 19.63
N ALA A 150 -4.70 -19.66 18.69
CA ALA A 150 -5.05 -20.29 17.43
C ALA A 150 -3.76 -20.63 16.68
N SER A 151 -3.65 -21.89 16.25
CA SER A 151 -2.40 -22.42 15.72
C SER A 151 -1.90 -21.55 14.57
N ARG A 152 -0.60 -21.23 14.56
CA ARG A 152 0.12 -20.49 13.51
C ARG A 152 0.18 -21.25 12.17
N LYS A 153 -0.87 -21.95 11.76
CA LYS A 153 -0.98 -22.40 10.38
C LYS A 153 -1.22 -21.16 9.54
N ARG A 154 -0.15 -20.73 8.86
CA ARG A 154 -0.14 -19.69 7.83
C ARG A 154 -0.94 -20.16 6.62
N SER A 155 -2.23 -20.36 6.81
CA SER A 155 -3.17 -20.61 5.73
C SER A 155 -4.10 -19.40 5.70
N GLY A 156 -3.50 -18.25 5.37
CA GLY A 156 -4.30 -17.12 4.93
C GLY A 156 -5.00 -17.49 3.61
N PRO A 157 -6.10 -16.82 3.25
CA PRO A 157 -6.77 -17.09 1.99
C PRO A 157 -5.81 -16.81 0.84
N LEU A 158 -5.78 -17.71 -0.15
CA LEU A 158 -5.06 -17.51 -1.41
C LEU A 158 -5.33 -16.14 -2.03
N LEU A 159 -6.51 -15.54 -1.78
CA LEU A 159 -6.88 -14.19 -2.20
C LEU A 159 -6.00 -13.08 -1.61
N ALA A 160 -5.71 -13.11 -0.32
CA ALA A 160 -4.81 -12.14 0.32
C ALA A 160 -3.39 -12.28 -0.22
N GLU A 161 -2.93 -13.53 -0.39
CA GLU A 161 -1.63 -13.82 -0.98
C GLU A 161 -1.57 -13.40 -2.46
N ILE A 162 -2.64 -13.61 -3.22
CA ILE A 162 -2.77 -13.12 -4.61
C ILE A 162 -2.69 -11.58 -4.67
N ARG A 163 -3.36 -10.84 -3.76
CA ARG A 163 -3.27 -9.37 -3.75
C ARG A 163 -1.88 -8.90 -3.34
N ARG A 164 -1.27 -9.51 -2.32
CA ARG A 164 0.11 -9.20 -1.91
C ARG A 164 1.07 -9.40 -3.07
N LEU A 165 0.96 -10.52 -3.76
CA LEU A 165 1.77 -10.82 -4.95
C LEU A 165 1.49 -9.83 -6.10
N ARG A 166 0.24 -9.37 -6.28
CA ARG A 166 -0.08 -8.34 -7.28
C ARG A 166 0.57 -6.99 -6.96
N LEU A 167 0.56 -6.56 -5.70
CA LEU A 167 1.21 -5.33 -5.25
C LEU A 167 2.73 -5.44 -5.40
N GLU A 168 3.32 -6.57 -5.02
CA GLU A 168 4.74 -6.85 -5.18
C GLU A 168 5.16 -6.83 -6.67
N ILE A 169 4.35 -7.43 -7.55
CA ILE A 169 4.55 -7.37 -9.00
C ILE A 169 4.46 -5.92 -9.52
N ALA A 170 3.52 -5.13 -9.01
CA ALA A 170 3.38 -3.73 -9.43
C ALA A 170 4.61 -2.90 -9.04
N GLU A 171 5.11 -3.07 -7.82
CA GLU A 171 6.30 -2.37 -7.35
C GLU A 171 7.56 -2.81 -8.10
N LEU A 172 7.75 -4.13 -8.30
CA LEU A 172 8.88 -4.64 -9.08
C LEU A 172 8.86 -4.15 -10.52
N LYS A 173 7.69 -4.01 -11.13
CA LYS A 173 7.54 -3.42 -12.47
C LYS A 173 7.94 -1.95 -12.49
N ARG A 174 7.61 -1.19 -11.46
CA ARG A 174 8.02 0.22 -11.32
C ARG A 174 9.53 0.33 -11.20
N VAL A 175 10.14 -0.43 -10.30
CA VAL A 175 11.60 -0.47 -10.11
C VAL A 175 12.31 -0.86 -11.42
N LEU A 176 11.79 -1.86 -12.14
CA LEU A 176 12.36 -2.27 -13.43
C LEU A 176 12.25 -1.16 -14.49
N ALA A 177 11.15 -0.43 -14.53
CA ALA A 177 10.96 0.69 -15.45
C ALA A 177 11.97 1.82 -15.16
N ASP A 178 12.15 2.17 -13.88
CA ASP A 178 13.11 3.19 -13.47
C ASP A 178 14.56 2.78 -13.79
N ALA A 179 14.91 1.52 -13.50
CA ALA A 179 16.22 0.97 -13.85
C ALA A 179 16.48 1.01 -15.37
N ARG A 180 15.47 0.67 -16.19
CA ARG A 180 15.56 0.78 -17.65
C ARG A 180 15.77 2.21 -18.12
N LEU A 181 15.09 3.19 -17.54
CA LEU A 181 15.27 4.60 -17.90
C LEU A 181 16.71 5.07 -17.62
N VAL A 182 17.28 4.65 -16.49
CA VAL A 182 18.68 4.97 -16.15
C VAL A 182 19.66 4.30 -17.10
N GLU A 183 19.44 3.03 -17.43
CA GLU A 183 20.27 2.28 -18.39
C GLU A 183 20.21 2.92 -19.79
N ASP A 184 19.01 3.24 -20.28
CA ASP A 184 18.80 3.89 -21.58
C ASP A 184 19.45 5.26 -21.65
N ALA A 185 19.39 6.05 -20.56
CA ALA A 185 20.08 7.34 -20.49
C ALA A 185 21.61 7.20 -20.59
N LYS A 186 22.18 6.20 -19.91
CA LYS A 186 23.62 5.89 -20.00
C LYS A 186 24.02 5.45 -21.40
N LEU A 187 23.24 4.56 -22.03
CA LEU A 187 23.51 4.11 -23.40
C LEU A 187 23.44 5.26 -24.40
N ARG A 188 22.44 6.15 -24.28
CA ARG A 188 22.32 7.34 -25.14
C ARG A 188 23.51 8.27 -25.00
N ALA A 189 23.94 8.55 -23.77
CA ALA A 189 25.12 9.37 -23.53
C ALA A 189 26.39 8.74 -24.13
N TYR A 190 26.55 7.43 -24.00
CA TYR A 190 27.68 6.69 -24.58
C TYR A 190 27.67 6.71 -26.12
N ILE A 191 26.50 6.50 -26.73
CA ILE A 191 26.32 6.61 -28.19
C ILE A 191 26.69 8.01 -28.67
N GLN A 192 26.20 9.06 -28.01
CA GLN A 192 26.50 10.45 -28.37
C GLN A 192 27.99 10.78 -28.26
N GLU A 193 28.68 10.23 -27.25
CA GLU A 193 30.13 10.37 -27.11
C GLU A 193 30.88 9.68 -28.27
N LEU A 194 30.47 8.46 -28.63
CA LEU A 194 31.06 7.71 -29.74
C LEU A 194 30.84 8.42 -31.08
N GLU A 195 29.64 8.97 -31.31
CA GLU A 195 29.32 9.75 -32.50
C GLU A 195 30.18 11.01 -32.59
N SER A 196 30.34 11.73 -31.47
CA SER A 196 31.21 12.91 -31.40
C SER A 196 32.67 12.57 -31.73
N LYS A 197 33.19 11.46 -31.18
CA LYS A 197 34.53 10.95 -31.50
C LYS A 197 34.66 10.55 -32.97
N LEU A 198 33.63 9.92 -33.55
CA LEU A 198 33.61 9.52 -34.95
C LEU A 198 33.62 10.73 -35.88
N VAL A 199 32.80 11.75 -35.61
CA VAL A 199 32.77 13.01 -36.36
C VAL A 199 34.14 13.68 -36.31
N TYR A 200 34.74 13.80 -35.11
CA TYR A 200 36.07 14.38 -34.95
C TYR A 200 37.15 13.61 -35.75
N ALA A 201 37.12 12.27 -35.69
CA ALA A 201 38.05 11.43 -36.43
C ALA A 201 37.89 11.58 -37.95
N ARG A 202 36.65 11.66 -38.45
CA ARG A 202 36.35 11.92 -39.87
C ARG A 202 36.86 13.28 -40.32
N SER A 203 36.61 14.33 -39.54
CA SER A 203 37.11 15.68 -39.84
C SER A 203 38.63 15.75 -39.89
N ARG A 204 39.32 15.09 -38.94
CA ARG A 204 40.78 14.98 -38.96
C ARG A 204 41.29 14.21 -40.17
N HIS A 205 40.65 13.10 -40.53
CA HIS A 205 41.02 12.31 -41.70
C HIS A 205 40.85 13.13 -42.98
N ALA A 206 39.72 13.82 -43.15
CA ALA A 206 39.48 14.70 -44.30
C ALA A 206 40.51 15.83 -44.40
N ALA A 207 40.88 16.46 -43.27
CA ALA A 207 41.93 17.47 -43.24
C ALA A 207 43.30 16.90 -43.64
N ALA A 208 43.66 15.71 -43.14
CA ALA A 208 44.91 15.05 -43.52
C ALA A 208 44.94 14.69 -45.01
N VAL A 209 43.83 14.20 -45.58
CA VAL A 209 43.73 13.89 -47.01
C VAL A 209 43.92 15.14 -47.86
N ARG A 210 43.36 16.29 -47.43
CA ARG A 210 43.53 17.58 -48.10
C ARG A 210 44.98 18.09 -48.07
N ILE A 211 45.70 17.88 -46.97
CA ILE A 211 47.10 18.36 -46.81
C ILE A 211 48.10 17.44 -47.50
N PHE A 212 47.97 16.12 -47.31
CA PHE A 212 49.01 15.14 -47.70
C PHE A 212 48.65 14.31 -48.94
N GLY A 213 47.42 14.45 -49.45
CA GLY A 213 46.89 13.64 -50.53
C GLY A 213 46.41 12.25 -50.08
N PRO A 214 45.44 11.65 -50.80
CA PRO A 214 44.77 10.42 -50.38
C PRO A 214 45.69 9.19 -50.33
N ARG A 215 46.66 9.10 -51.25
CA ARG A 215 47.61 7.97 -51.30
C ARG A 215 48.54 7.93 -50.09
N THR A 216 49.04 9.09 -49.67
CA THR A 216 49.95 9.24 -48.52
C THR A 216 49.25 8.91 -47.21
N VAL A 217 48.02 9.41 -47.02
CA VAL A 217 47.22 9.12 -45.80
C VAL A 217 46.84 7.63 -45.74
N ALA A 218 46.45 7.02 -46.86
CA ALA A 218 46.14 5.60 -46.91
C ALA A 218 47.36 4.72 -46.58
N PHE A 219 48.54 5.06 -47.11
CA PHE A 219 49.79 4.36 -46.79
C PHE A 219 50.14 4.49 -45.31
N ALA A 220 50.13 5.71 -44.75
CA ALA A 220 50.42 5.95 -43.34
C ALA A 220 49.44 5.21 -42.40
N SER A 221 48.14 5.15 -42.75
CA SER A 221 47.15 4.39 -41.99
C SER A 221 47.42 2.89 -42.01
N ARG A 222 47.82 2.32 -43.15
CA ARG A 222 48.16 0.89 -43.27
C ARG A 222 49.40 0.54 -42.45
N VAL A 223 50.44 1.37 -42.52
CA VAL A 223 51.66 1.21 -41.73
C VAL A 223 51.33 1.27 -40.24
N ARG A 224 50.51 2.24 -39.79
CA ARG A 224 50.09 2.34 -38.40
C ARG A 224 49.33 1.10 -37.91
N THR A 225 48.40 0.58 -38.71
CA THR A 225 47.64 -0.65 -38.38
C THR A 225 48.57 -1.87 -38.30
N ALA A 226 49.52 -2.01 -39.23
CA ALA A 226 50.51 -3.08 -39.22
C ALA A 226 51.41 -3.01 -37.98
N VAL A 227 51.94 -1.83 -37.66
CA VAL A 227 52.76 -1.61 -36.44
C VAL A 227 51.95 -1.89 -35.17
N ARG A 228 50.67 -1.46 -35.10
CA ARG A 228 49.83 -1.72 -33.92
C ARG A 228 49.55 -3.21 -33.70
N ARG A 229 49.42 -4.00 -34.78
CA ARG A 229 49.30 -5.47 -34.70
C ARG A 229 50.59 -6.14 -34.23
N ILE A 230 51.76 -5.59 -34.61
CA ILE A 230 53.08 -6.11 -34.21
C ILE A 230 53.38 -5.76 -32.73
N VAL A 231 53.02 -4.56 -32.28
CA VAL A 231 53.30 -4.04 -30.93
C VAL A 231 52.24 -4.48 -29.91
N SER A 232 51.05 -4.90 -30.34
CA SER A 232 50.00 -5.45 -29.46
C SER A 232 49.49 -6.79 -29.99
N PRO A 233 50.31 -7.86 -29.92
CA PRO A 233 49.87 -9.19 -30.32
C PRO A 233 48.94 -9.75 -29.22
N GLY A 234 47.63 -9.74 -29.46
CA GLY A 234 46.67 -10.50 -28.66
C GLY A 234 45.99 -9.75 -27.51
N ARG A 235 44.82 -9.20 -27.80
CA ARG A 235 43.64 -9.47 -26.96
C ARG A 235 42.57 -10.01 -27.88
N ASP A 236 42.74 -11.27 -28.29
CA ASP A 236 41.63 -12.01 -28.84
C ASP A 236 41.66 -13.45 -28.35
N SER A 237 40.47 -13.89 -27.93
CA SER A 237 40.04 -15.23 -27.49
C SER A 237 40.28 -15.69 -26.04
N ARG A 238 39.13 -15.96 -25.38
CA ARG A 238 38.80 -16.90 -24.29
C ARG A 238 38.63 -16.31 -22.88
N GLN A 239 37.40 -15.93 -22.56
CA GLN A 239 36.75 -16.43 -21.36
C GLN A 239 35.46 -17.16 -21.78
N LYS A 240 35.43 -18.45 -21.44
CA LYS A 240 34.23 -19.27 -21.31
C LYS A 240 33.45 -18.82 -20.08
#